data_AF-D7R8X2-F1
#
_entry.id   AF-D7R8X2-F1
#
_cell.length_a   1.000
_cell.length_b   1.000
_cell.length_c   1.000
_cell.angle_alpha   90.00
_cell.angle_beta   90.00
_cell.angle_gamma   90.00
#
_symmetry.space_group_name_H-M   'P 1'
#
loop_
_entity.id
_entity.type
_entity.pdbx_description
1 polymer ?
#
loop_
_entity_poly.entity_id
_entity_poly.type
_entity_poly.pdbx_seq_one_letter_code
_entity_poly.pdbx_strand_id
1 'polypeptide(L)' 'SVHWHGLKIDSLNDGAMEEGSPMIPAGASLRYHFTPRPSGTFWYHS' A
#
# COMPACT_ATOMS: atom_id res chain seq x y z
N SER A 1 -7.42 3.49 -3.52
CA SER A 1 -6.23 3.15 -2.70
C SER A 1 -5.04 3.04 -3.65
N VAL A 2 -3.86 2.74 -3.14
CA VAL A 2 -2.73 2.22 -3.93
C VAL A 2 -2.24 0.96 -3.23
N HIS A 3 -2.32 -0.19 -3.91
CA HIS A 3 -1.78 -1.46 -3.44
C HIS A 3 -0.34 -1.69 -3.91
N TRP A 4 0.53 -2.20 -3.04
CA TRP A 4 1.95 -2.45 -3.32
C TRP A 4 2.23 -3.93 -3.60
N HIS A 5 1.85 -4.35 -4.81
CA HIS A 5 1.83 -5.76 -5.19
C HIS A 5 3.19 -6.46 -5.03
N GLY A 6 3.20 -7.45 -4.13
CA GLY A 6 4.34 -8.33 -3.84
C GLY A 6 5.34 -7.79 -2.82
N LEU A 7 5.12 -6.58 -2.26
CA LEU A 7 5.89 -6.10 -1.12
C LEU A 7 5.36 -6.70 0.18
N LYS A 8 6.27 -7.03 1.10
CA LYS A 8 5.94 -7.50 2.44
C LYS A 8 5.99 -6.33 3.43
N ILE A 9 4.89 -5.59 3.52
CA ILE A 9 4.76 -4.38 4.34
C ILE A 9 3.55 -4.49 5.29
N ASP A 10 3.40 -3.54 6.21
CA ASP A 10 2.28 -3.53 7.15
C ASP A 10 0.96 -3.17 6.47
N SER A 11 -0.15 -3.65 7.03
CA SER A 11 -1.47 -3.48 6.43
C SER A 11 -1.98 -2.03 6.42
N LEU A 12 -1.40 -1.11 7.20
CA LEU A 12 -1.77 0.31 7.11
C LEU A 12 -1.18 0.97 5.86
N ASN A 13 -0.10 0.39 5.33
CA ASN A 13 0.59 0.87 4.14
C ASN A 13 0.32 0.03 2.88
N ASP A 14 -0.27 -1.16 3.01
CA ASP A 14 -0.37 -2.09 1.89
C ASP A 14 -1.33 -1.65 0.78
N GLY A 15 -2.41 -0.94 1.12
CA GLY A 15 -3.46 -0.54 0.18
C GLY A 15 -4.60 -1.54 0.02
N ALA A 16 -4.53 -2.71 0.64
CA ALA A 16 -5.60 -3.72 0.67
C ALA A 16 -6.61 -3.44 1.81
N MET A 17 -7.82 -2.99 1.46
CA MET A 17 -8.87 -2.69 2.45
C MET A 17 -9.27 -3.93 3.26
N GLU A 18 -9.31 -5.09 2.61
CA GLU A 18 -9.62 -6.37 3.23
C GLU A 18 -8.62 -6.79 4.31
N GLU A 19 -7.40 -6.25 4.27
CA GLU A 19 -6.36 -6.46 5.28
C GLU A 19 -6.24 -5.31 6.29
N GLY A 20 -7.06 -4.26 6.16
CA GLY A 20 -7.15 -3.15 7.10
C GLY A 20 -6.50 -1.84 6.66
N SER A 21 -6.12 -1.70 5.39
CA SER A 21 -5.67 -0.41 4.86
C SER A 21 -6.79 0.63 4.88
N PRO A 22 -6.50 1.89 5.25
CA PRO A 22 -7.49 2.96 5.21
C PRO A 22 -7.86 3.31 3.77
N MET A 23 -9.14 3.59 3.54
CA MET A 23 -9.57 4.20 2.28
C MET A 23 -9.15 5.66 2.20
N ILE A 24 -8.79 6.09 0.99
CA ILE A 24 -8.51 7.49 0.69
C ILE A 24 -9.78 8.09 0.08
N PRO A 25 -10.51 8.98 0.78
CA PRO A 25 -11.67 9.65 0.22
C PRO A 25 -11.31 10.51 -0.99
N ALA A 26 -12.32 10.85 -1.81
CA ALA A 26 -12.14 11.79 -2.92
C ALA A 26 -11.60 13.13 -2.41
N GLY A 27 -10.52 13.61 -3.05
CA GLY A 27 -9.84 14.86 -2.67
C GLY A 27 -8.93 14.77 -1.44
N ALA A 28 -8.89 13.63 -0.74
CA ALA A 28 -7.97 13.41 0.36
C ALA A 28 -6.62 12.89 -0.13
N SER A 29 -5.64 12.82 0.78
CA SER A 29 -4.32 12.23 0.52
C SER A 29 -3.89 11.38 1.69
N LEU A 30 -3.13 10.33 1.38
CA LEU A 30 -2.49 9.45 2.36
C LEU A 30 -1.01 9.33 2.00
N ARG A 31 -0.15 9.38 3.02
CA ARG A 31 1.29 9.19 2.86
C ARG A 31 1.67 7.79 3.30
N TYR A 32 2.20 7.01 2.35
CA TYR A 32 2.76 5.70 2.60
C TYR A 32 4.21 5.82 3.09
N HIS A 33 4.58 5.04 4.10
CA HIS A 33 5.95 4.99 4.64
C HIS A 33 6.27 3.58 5.13
N PHE A 34 7.17 2.91 4.42
CA PHE A 34 7.63 1.57 4.77
C PHE A 34 9.03 1.32 4.20
N THR A 35 9.71 0.29 4.70
CA THR A 35 10.95 -0.21 4.10
C THR A 35 10.61 -1.26 3.05
N PRO A 36 10.95 -1.07 1.76
CA PRO A 36 10.59 -2.03 0.72
C PRO A 36 11.40 -3.33 0.86
N ARG A 37 10.70 -4.46 0.96
CA ARG A 37 11.28 -5.81 0.98
C ARG A 37 10.28 -6.82 0.41
N PRO A 38 10.74 -7.95 -0.17
CA PRO A 38 12.14 -8.30 -0.46
C PRO A 38 12.71 -7.51 -1.66
N SER A 39 13.96 -7.76 -2.05
CA SER A 39 14.55 -7.21 -3.28
C SER A 39 14.01 -7.93 -4.51
N GLY A 40 13.68 -7.20 -5.57
CA GLY A 40 13.15 -7.78 -6.81
C GLY A 40 12.34 -6.75 -7.59
N THR A 41 11.61 -7.24 -8.59
CA THR A 41 10.68 -6.42 -9.39
C THR A 41 9.28 -6.53 -8.81
N PHE A 42 8.74 -5.38 -8.39
CA PHE A 42 7.40 -5.22 -7.83
C PHE A 42 6.73 -4.01 -8.49
N TRP A 43 5.46 -3.77 -8.19
CA TRP A 43 4.66 -2.74 -8.84
C TRP A 43 3.55 -2.25 -7.90
N TYR A 44 2.87 -1.18 -8.31
CA TYR A 44 1.73 -0.63 -7.57
C TYR A 44 0.55 -0.39 -8.51
N HIS A 45 -0.66 -0.51 -7.97
CA HIS A 45 -1.91 -0.26 -8.71
C HIS A 45 -3.04 0.19 -7.76
N SER A 46 -4.14 0.69 -8.33
CA SER A 46 -5.36 0.99 -7.55
C SER A 46 -6.12 -0.26 -7.16
#